data_AF-A0AAN6JXZ6-F1
#
_entry.id   AF-A0AAN6JXZ6-F1
#
_cell.length_a   1.000
_cell.length_b   1.000
_cell.length_c   1.000
_cell.angle_alpha   90.00
_cell.angle_beta   90.00
_cell.angle_gamma   90.00
#
_symmetry.space_group_name_H-M   'P 1'
#
loop_
_entity.id
_entity.type
_entity.pdbx_description
1 polymer ?
#
loop_
_entity_poly.entity_id
_entity_poly.type
_entity_poly.pdbx_seq_one_letter_code
_entity_poly.pdbx_strand_id
1 'polypeptide(L)' 'MASIDKIAPQHYQDRAQFQECCIYQVYPASFCDSNGDGVGDVQGIISKLDYLKDLGV' A
#
# COMPACT_ATOMS: atom_id res chain seq x y z
N MET A 1 -33.22 -33.10 -17.60
CA MET A 1 -31.79 -33.43 -17.43
C MET A 1 -31.01 -32.38 -18.21
N ALA A 2 -30.40 -31.34 -17.67
CA ALA A 2 -29.83 -31.13 -16.35
C ALA A 2 -30.19 -29.72 -15.82
N SER A 3 -30.26 -29.62 -14.49
CA SER A 3 -30.67 -28.46 -13.70
C SER A 3 -29.78 -27.23 -13.91
N ILE A 4 -30.41 -26.08 -14.12
CA ILE A 4 -29.81 -24.73 -14.09
C ILE A 4 -29.89 -24.07 -12.70
N ASP A 5 -30.13 -24.87 -11.66
CA ASP A 5 -30.12 -24.41 -10.27
C ASP A 5 -28.77 -24.73 -9.63
N LYS A 6 -27.84 -23.76 -9.67
CA LYS A 6 -26.77 -23.48 -8.68
C LYS A 6 -25.60 -22.76 -9.34
N ILE A 7 -25.71 -21.45 -9.49
CA ILE A 7 -24.52 -20.59 -9.43
C ILE A 7 -24.72 -19.73 -8.19
N ALA A 8 -24.42 -20.31 -7.02
CA ALA A 8 -24.33 -19.53 -5.79
C ALA A 8 -23.18 -18.52 -5.95
N PRO A 9 -23.32 -17.26 -5.50
CA PRO A 9 -22.19 -16.35 -5.50
C PRO A 9 -21.13 -16.95 -4.58
N GLN A 10 -19.95 -17.26 -5.11
CA GLN A 10 -18.84 -17.63 -4.24
C GLN A 10 -18.56 -16.43 -3.33
N HIS A 11 -18.62 -16.66 -2.02
CA HIS A 11 -18.19 -15.67 -1.04
C HIS A 11 -16.70 -15.42 -1.27
N TYR A 12 -16.38 -14.35 -1.99
CA TYR A 12 -15.03 -13.83 -2.08
C TYR A 12 -14.69 -13.23 -0.72
N GLN A 13 -14.18 -14.08 0.17
CA GLN A 13 -13.61 -13.66 1.45
C GLN A 13 -12.28 -12.99 1.16
N ASP A 14 -12.33 -11.77 0.61
CA ASP A 14 -11.18 -10.88 0.62
C ASP A 14 -11.07 -10.37 2.05
N ARG A 15 -10.37 -11.11 2.91
CA ARG A 15 -9.96 -10.56 4.19
C ARG A 15 -9.03 -9.41 3.87
N ALA A 16 -9.59 -8.21 3.85
CA ALA A 16 -8.88 -6.97 3.68
C ALA A 16 -7.72 -6.93 4.68
N GLN A 17 -6.52 -7.28 4.21
CA GLN A 17 -5.31 -7.41 5.03
C GLN A 17 -4.93 -6.10 5.73
N PHE A 18 -5.54 -4.97 5.35
CA PHE A 18 -5.44 -3.68 6.02
C PHE A 18 -5.81 -3.70 7.51
N GLN A 19 -6.63 -4.64 7.98
CA GLN A 19 -6.94 -4.75 9.41
C GLN A 19 -5.72 -5.15 10.24
N GLU A 20 -4.75 -5.83 9.64
CA GLU A 20 -3.55 -6.36 10.30
C GLU A 20 -2.26 -5.65 9.83
N CYS A 21 -2.34 -4.74 8.86
CA CYS A 21 -1.18 -3.99 8.34
C CYS A 21 -0.99 -2.65 9.06
N CYS A 22 0.26 -2.30 9.36
CA CYS A 22 0.64 -0.94 9.71
C CYS A 22 0.74 -0.10 8.43
N ILE A 23 0.16 1.10 8.43
CA ILE A 23 0.17 2.01 7.27
C ILE A 23 0.91 3.29 7.67
N TYR A 24 1.96 3.64 6.93
CA TYR A 24 2.67 4.89 7.08
C TYR A 24 2.28 5.88 5.99
N GLN A 25 1.57 6.94 6.37
CA GLN A 25 1.19 8.00 5.45
C GLN A 25 2.33 9.02 5.33
N VAL A 26 2.81 9.22 4.09
CA VAL A 26 3.85 10.20 3.78
C VAL A 26 3.22 11.41 3.09
N TYR A 27 3.65 12.61 3.48
CA TYR A 27 3.40 13.83 2.72
C TYR A 27 4.60 14.12 1.79
N PRO A 28 4.49 13.87 0.46
CA PRO A 28 5.65 13.81 -0.43
C PRO A 28 6.51 15.06 -0.43
N ALA A 29 5.87 16.23 -0.54
CA ALA A 29 6.54 17.52 -0.70
C ALA A 29 7.42 17.93 0.49
N SER A 30 7.28 17.29 1.65
CA SER A 30 8.09 17.61 2.84
C SER A 30 8.88 16.42 3.37
N PHE A 31 8.86 15.28 2.68
CA PHE A 31 9.47 14.06 3.20
C PHE A 31 10.97 13.97 2.89
N CYS A 32 11.33 13.97 1.61
CA CYS A 32 12.72 13.87 1.19
C CYS A 32 12.87 14.44 -0.22
N ASP A 33 13.70 15.48 -0.35
CA ASP A 33 14.12 16.06 -1.62
C ASP A 33 15.41 15.34 -2.08
N SER A 34 15.42 14.86 -3.32
CA SER A 34 16.54 14.14 -3.93
C SER A 34 17.33 14.97 -4.94
N ASN A 35 16.80 16.11 -5.40
CA ASN A 35 17.37 16.90 -6.49
C ASN A 35 17.81 18.31 -6.06
N GLY A 36 17.47 18.73 -4.83
CA GLY A 36 17.88 19.99 -4.22
C GLY A 36 17.00 21.19 -4.58
N ASP A 37 15.79 20.98 -5.10
CA ASP A 37 14.84 22.06 -5.43
C ASP A 37 14.04 22.57 -4.21
N GLY A 38 14.17 21.91 -3.06
CA GLY A 38 13.51 22.26 -1.80
C GLY A 38 12.13 21.62 -1.62
N VAL A 39 11.68 20.78 -2.56
CA VAL A 39 10.42 20.05 -2.49
C VAL A 39 10.69 18.55 -2.53
N GLY A 40 10.07 17.82 -1.61
CA GLY A 40 10.21 16.38 -1.60
C GLY A 40 9.61 15.70 -2.83
N ASP A 41 10.28 14.64 -3.29
CA ASP A 41 9.98 13.97 -4.54
C ASP A 41 9.92 12.44 -4.38
N VAL A 42 9.42 11.76 -5.40
CA VAL A 42 9.21 10.30 -5.37
C VAL A 42 10.54 9.54 -5.24
N GLN A 43 11.63 10.03 -5.84
CA GLN A 43 12.94 9.39 -5.71
C GLN A 43 13.48 9.51 -4.28
N GLY A 44 13.23 10.64 -3.63
CA GLY A 44 13.46 10.83 -2.20
C GLY A 44 12.70 9.81 -1.36
N ILE A 45 11.41 9.58 -1.64
CA ILE A 45 10.61 8.56 -0.93
C ILE A 45 11.20 7.16 -1.13
N ILE A 46 11.53 6.79 -2.36
CA ILE A 46 12.10 5.47 -2.69
C ILE A 46 13.39 5.23 -1.92
N SER A 47 14.26 6.25 -1.80
CA SER A 47 15.52 6.16 -1.06
C SER A 47 15.37 5.86 0.45
N LYS A 48 14.17 6.05 1.00
CA LYS A 48 13.85 5.81 2.42
C LYS A 48 13.01 4.57 2.66
N LEU A 49 12.69 3.79 1.62
CA LEU A 49 11.90 2.56 1.79
C LEU A 49 12.59 1.54 2.70
N ASP A 50 13.92 1.41 2.60
CA ASP A 50 14.68 0.53 3.51
C ASP A 50 14.55 0.98 4.96
N TYR A 51 14.60 2.30 5.22
CA TYR A 51 14.36 2.85 6.55
C TYR A 51 12.94 2.57 7.06
N LEU A 52 11.92 2.72 6.21
CA LEU A 52 10.53 2.42 6.59
C LEU A 52 10.34 0.94 6.91
N LYS A 53 10.99 0.07 6.15
CA LYS A 53 11.00 -1.37 6.41
C LYS A 53 11.66 -1.72 7.74
N ASP A 54 12.81 -1.10 8.05
CA ASP A 54 13.51 -1.30 9.33
C ASP A 54 12.69 -0.77 10.51
N LEU A 55 11.89 0.28 10.30
CA LEU A 55 10.95 0.81 11.28
C LEU A 55 9.79 -0.16 11.57
N GLY A 56 9.52 -1.11 10.68
CA GLY A 56 8.45 -2.10 10.82
C GLY A 56 7.07 -1.60 10.37
N VAL A 57 7.04 -0.62 9.46
CA VAL A 57 5.82 -0.11 8.83
C VAL A 57 5.64 -0.58 7.40
#